data_AF-A0A3N5ULI2-F1
#
_entry.id   AF-A0A3N5ULI2-F1
#
_cell.length_a   1.000
_cell.length_b   1.000
_cell.length_c   1.000
_cell.angle_alpha   90.00
_cell.angle_beta   90.00
_cell.angle_gamma   90.00
#
_symmetry.space_group_name_H-M   'P 1'
#
loop_
_entity.id
_entity.type
_entity.pdbx_description
1 polymer ?
#
loop_
_entity_poly.entity_id
_entity_poly.type
_entity_poly.pdbx_seq_one_letter_code
_entity_poly.pdbx_strand_id
1 'polypeptide(L)'
;GTLEKARADRKSFQIIFEAVMKRWVSGFYDTKGSATWADFKKRVINGVSKIIETHGSGKKIIVFTSGGPISTAVQHALGLSDEKTIELSWQVINASVTRFKYNAKGIMLYGFNDIAHIEKENDRSLITYR
;
A
#
# COMPACT_ATOMS: atom_id res chain seq x y z
N GLY A 1 30.00 -4.04 -3.51
CA GLY A 1 30.08 -2.57 -3.70
C GLY A 1 29.24 -1.83 -2.67
N THR A 2 29.23 -0.49 -2.65
CA THR A 2 28.54 0.34 -1.64
C THR A 2 27.07 -0.03 -1.42
N LEU A 3 26.36 -0.43 -2.48
CA LEU A 3 24.97 -0.91 -2.42
C LEU A 3 24.80 -2.25 -1.67
N GLU A 4 25.77 -3.15 -1.79
CA GLU A 4 25.73 -4.45 -1.08
C GLU A 4 25.97 -4.27 0.42
N LYS A 5 26.88 -3.37 0.81
CA LYS A 5 27.11 -3.04 2.21
C LYS A 5 25.90 -2.33 2.84
N ALA A 6 25.23 -1.45 2.08
CA ALA A 6 24.01 -0.79 2.54
C ALA A 6 22.83 -1.75 2.73
N ARG A 7 22.78 -2.88 1.99
CA ARG A 7 21.75 -3.91 2.18
C ARG A 7 21.93 -4.70 3.48
N ALA A 8 23.15 -4.78 4.01
CA ALA A 8 23.46 -5.47 5.27
C ALA A 8 23.17 -4.62 6.52
N ASP A 9 23.12 -3.29 6.39
CA ASP A 9 22.71 -2.38 7.46
C ASP A 9 21.28 -1.89 7.24
N ARG A 10 20.35 -2.31 8.10
CA ARG A 10 18.93 -1.96 8.03
C ARG A 10 18.69 -0.45 8.02
N LYS A 11 19.50 0.33 8.74
CA LYS A 11 19.33 1.79 8.82
C LYS A 11 19.74 2.47 7.52
N SER A 12 20.91 2.12 6.98
CA SER A 12 21.37 2.62 5.68
C SER A 12 20.44 2.20 4.54
N PHE A 13 19.94 0.96 4.55
CA PHE A 13 18.95 0.49 3.59
C PHE A 13 17.68 1.36 3.63
N GLN A 14 17.13 1.60 4.82
CA GLN A 14 15.92 2.39 4.98
C GLN A 14 16.08 3.81 4.41
N ILE A 15 17.18 4.49 4.71
CA ILE A 15 17.45 5.85 4.19
C ILE A 15 17.48 5.86 2.66
N ILE A 16 18.19 4.92 2.05
CA ILE A 16 18.29 4.83 0.58
C ILE A 16 16.92 4.47 -0.01
N PHE A 17 16.22 3.51 0.58
CA PHE A 17 14.91 3.07 0.13
C PHE A 17 13.90 4.22 0.16
N GLU A 18 13.84 5.00 1.24
CA GLU A 18 12.99 6.18 1.34
C GLU A 18 13.31 7.22 0.26
N ALA A 19 14.59 7.48 0.01
CA ALA A 19 15.02 8.42 -1.04
C ALA A 19 14.60 7.94 -2.44
N VAL A 20 14.77 6.64 -2.72
CA VAL A 20 14.36 6.02 -4.00
C VAL A 20 12.85 6.08 -4.16
N MET A 21 12.08 5.75 -3.12
CA MET A 21 10.61 5.80 -3.16
C MET A 21 10.09 7.22 -3.36
N LYS A 22 10.67 8.21 -2.68
CA LYS A 22 10.34 9.63 -2.89
C LYS A 22 10.63 10.07 -4.33
N ARG A 23 11.77 9.67 -4.89
CA ARG A 23 12.12 9.93 -6.29
C ARG A 23 11.14 9.28 -7.26
N TRP A 24 10.75 8.03 -7.01
CA TRP A 24 9.83 7.30 -7.86
C TRP A 24 8.43 7.91 -7.87
N VAL A 25 7.95 8.31 -6.70
CA VAL A 25 6.61 8.85 -6.52
C VAL A 25 6.46 10.28 -7.01
N SER A 26 7.55 11.05 -7.07
CA SER A 26 7.51 12.41 -7.62
C SER A 26 7.26 12.47 -9.14
N GLY A 27 7.53 11.38 -9.87
CA GLY A 27 7.38 11.31 -11.33
C GLY A 27 8.34 12.19 -12.14
N PHE A 28 9.13 13.07 -11.51
CA PHE A 28 10.04 13.99 -12.20
C PHE A 28 11.14 13.30 -13.02
N TYR A 29 11.42 12.03 -12.72
CA TYR A 29 12.47 11.25 -13.36
C TYR A 29 11.91 10.05 -14.13
N ASP A 30 10.63 10.09 -14.48
CA ASP A 30 9.98 9.02 -15.23
C ASP A 30 10.60 8.92 -16.64
N THR A 31 11.04 7.71 -16.99
CA THR A 31 11.62 7.40 -18.29
C THR A 31 10.75 6.40 -19.03
N LYS A 32 10.66 6.55 -20.36
CA LYS A 32 9.88 5.65 -21.21
C LYS A 32 10.31 4.19 -21.00
N GLY A 33 9.34 3.33 -20.70
CA GLY A 33 9.57 1.89 -20.45
C GLY A 33 9.90 1.53 -19.00
N SER A 34 10.02 2.50 -18.10
CA SER A 34 10.15 2.25 -16.66
C SER A 34 8.78 2.20 -15.98
N ALA A 35 8.66 1.42 -14.90
CA ALA A 35 7.44 1.39 -14.10
C ALA A 35 7.28 2.73 -13.35
N THR A 36 6.27 3.51 -13.71
CA THR A 36 5.99 4.81 -13.07
C THR A 36 5.04 4.65 -11.89
N TRP A 37 5.05 5.62 -10.97
CA TRP A 37 4.06 5.69 -9.89
C TRP A 37 2.64 5.86 -10.43
N ALA A 38 2.47 6.67 -11.49
CA ALA A 38 1.18 6.88 -12.14
C ALA A 38 0.59 5.58 -12.71
N ASP A 39 1.41 4.77 -13.39
CA ASP A 39 0.98 3.46 -13.92
C ASP A 39 0.62 2.48 -12.80
N PHE A 40 1.42 2.49 -11.72
CA PHE A 40 1.13 1.69 -10.54
C PHE A 40 -0.22 2.06 -9.92
N LYS A 41 -0.47 3.35 -9.67
CA LYS A 41 -1.76 3.85 -9.16
C LYS A 41 -2.91 3.43 -10.06
N LYS A 42 -2.79 3.70 -11.36
CA LYS A 42 -3.81 3.35 -12.35
C LYS A 42 -4.15 1.86 -12.32
N ARG A 43 -3.14 0.99 -12.24
CA ARG A 43 -3.36 -0.47 -12.17
C ARG A 43 -4.11 -0.88 -10.90
N VAL A 44 -3.79 -0.30 -9.74
CA VAL A 44 -4.49 -0.59 -8.48
C VAL A 44 -5.95 -0.14 -8.56
N ILE A 45 -6.21 1.10 -9.00
CA ILE A 45 -7.57 1.63 -9.07
C ILE A 45 -8.42 0.88 -10.10
N ASN A 46 -7.86 0.54 -11.26
CA ASN A 46 -8.54 -0.30 -12.23
C ASN A 46 -8.91 -1.67 -11.65
N GLY A 47 -8.04 -2.27 -10.83
CA GLY A 47 -8.33 -3.51 -10.11
C GLY A 47 -9.52 -3.36 -9.15
N VAL A 48 -9.55 -2.26 -8.39
CA VAL A 48 -10.68 -1.94 -7.50
C VAL A 48 -11.98 -1.75 -8.28
N SER A 49 -11.96 -0.95 -9.34
CA SER A 49 -13.15 -0.73 -10.20
C SER A 49 -13.67 -2.04 -10.78
N LYS A 50 -12.77 -2.90 -11.29
CA LYS A 50 -13.15 -4.21 -11.83
C LYS A 50 -13.81 -5.11 -10.79
N ILE A 51 -13.34 -5.10 -9.54
CA ILE A 51 -13.96 -5.86 -8.44
C ILE A 51 -15.40 -5.35 -8.19
N ILE A 52 -15.59 -4.03 -8.14
CA ILE A 52 -16.90 -3.41 -7.91
C ILE A 52 -17.87 -3.76 -9.05
N GLU A 53 -17.42 -3.61 -10.30
CA GLU A 53 -18.20 -3.92 -11.51
C GLU A 53 -18.59 -5.41 -11.57
N THR A 54 -17.65 -6.30 -11.25
CA THR A 54 -17.87 -7.75 -11.35
C THR A 54 -18.89 -8.26 -10.32
N HIS A 55 -18.87 -7.72 -9.10
CA HIS A 55 -19.64 -8.28 -7.98
C HIS A 55 -20.88 -7.48 -7.58
N GLY A 56 -21.02 -6.24 -8.04
CA GLY A 56 -22.13 -5.36 -7.67
C GLY A 56 -22.16 -5.03 -6.18
N SER A 57 -23.28 -4.48 -5.69
CA SER A 57 -23.42 -4.04 -4.30
C SER A 57 -23.76 -5.19 -3.33
N GLY A 58 -23.51 -4.95 -2.04
CA GLY A 58 -23.96 -5.84 -0.95
C GLY A 58 -23.14 -7.13 -0.77
N LYS A 59 -22.05 -7.31 -1.53
CA LYS A 59 -21.15 -8.46 -1.36
C LYS A 59 -20.02 -8.14 -0.37
N LYS A 60 -19.49 -9.17 0.27
CA LYS A 60 -18.26 -9.12 1.06
C LYS A 60 -17.16 -9.78 0.24
N ILE A 61 -16.08 -9.04 0.00
CA ILE A 61 -14.98 -9.46 -0.88
C ILE A 61 -13.69 -9.37 -0.07
N ILE A 62 -12.87 -10.41 -0.13
CA ILE A 62 -11.55 -10.45 0.51
C ILE A 62 -10.49 -10.40 -0.58
N VAL A 63 -9.50 -9.53 -0.41
CA VAL A 63 -8.38 -9.37 -1.33
C VAL A 63 -7.08 -9.53 -0.54
N PHE A 64 -6.22 -10.45 -0.98
CA PHE A 64 -4.88 -10.63 -0.42
C PHE A 64 -3.88 -9.84 -1.25
N THR A 65 -3.15 -8.93 -0.60
CA THR A 65 -2.21 -8.03 -1.29
C THR A 65 -1.16 -7.49 -0.31
N SER A 66 -0.37 -6.50 -0.74
CA SER A 66 0.71 -5.88 0.02
C SER A 66 0.45 -4.41 0.35
N GLY A 67 1.30 -3.81 1.19
CA GLY A 67 1.14 -2.42 1.65
C GLY A 67 1.05 -1.37 0.54
N GLY A 68 1.75 -1.55 -0.58
CA GLY A 68 1.68 -0.62 -1.72
C GLY A 68 0.25 -0.48 -2.28
N PRO A 69 -0.36 -1.56 -2.80
CA PRO A 69 -1.74 -1.51 -3.27
C PRO A 69 -2.76 -1.11 -2.20
N ILE A 70 -2.57 -1.54 -0.94
CA ILE A 70 -3.44 -1.14 0.18
C ILE A 70 -3.40 0.38 0.34
N SER A 71 -2.21 0.96 0.47
CA SER A 71 -2.06 2.40 0.65
C SER A 71 -2.53 3.20 -0.54
N THR A 72 -2.37 2.71 -1.77
CA THR A 72 -2.95 3.34 -2.97
C THR A 72 -4.48 3.28 -2.99
N ALA A 73 -5.10 2.21 -2.48
CA ALA A 73 -6.56 2.18 -2.31
C ALA A 73 -7.02 3.17 -1.24
N VAL A 74 -6.29 3.28 -0.12
CA VAL A 74 -6.55 4.29 0.92
C VAL A 74 -6.38 5.70 0.36
N GLN A 75 -5.32 5.93 -0.42
CA GLN A 75 -5.06 7.19 -1.11
C GLN A 75 -6.27 7.60 -1.94
N HIS A 76 -6.79 6.71 -2.77
CA HIS A 76 -7.94 6.99 -3.61
C HIS A 76 -9.21 7.26 -2.79
N ALA A 77 -9.42 6.52 -1.70
CA ALA A 77 -10.58 6.70 -0.83
C ALA A 77 -10.57 8.03 -0.05
N LEU A 78 -9.38 8.56 0.27
CA LEU A 78 -9.21 9.74 1.12
C LEU A 78 -8.66 10.98 0.40
N GLY A 79 -8.26 10.86 -0.87
CA GLY A 79 -7.63 11.94 -1.62
C GLY A 79 -6.24 12.32 -1.09
N LEU A 80 -5.45 11.35 -0.62
CA LEU A 80 -4.11 11.63 -0.09
C LEU A 80 -3.13 12.06 -1.19
N SER A 81 -2.15 12.88 -0.81
CA SER A 81 -1.01 13.15 -1.68
C SER A 81 -0.18 11.88 -1.89
N ASP A 82 0.60 11.89 -2.96
CA ASP A 82 1.48 10.81 -3.36
C ASP A 82 2.55 10.53 -2.28
N GLU A 83 3.12 11.57 -1.69
CA GLU A 83 4.09 11.49 -0.60
C GLU A 83 3.48 10.88 0.67
N LYS A 84 2.28 11.33 1.06
CA LYS A 84 1.58 10.79 2.23
C LYS A 84 1.16 9.34 2.04
N THR A 85 0.91 8.94 0.80
CA THR A 85 0.60 7.55 0.46
C THR A 85 1.80 6.63 0.69
N ILE A 86 3.02 7.09 0.35
CA ILE A 86 4.24 6.33 0.62
C ILE A 86 4.54 6.24 2.11
N GLU A 87 4.44 7.35 2.85
CA GLU A 87 4.59 7.34 4.31
C GLU A 87 3.61 6.35 4.97
N LEU A 88 2.36 6.34 4.51
CA LEU A 88 1.33 5.40 4.97
C LEU A 88 1.71 3.95 4.67
N SER A 89 2.30 3.66 3.51
CA SER A 89 2.69 2.30 3.12
C SER A 89 3.69 1.65 4.07
N TRP A 90 4.53 2.44 4.74
CA TRP A 90 5.48 1.95 5.75
C TRP A 90 4.82 1.54 7.07
N GLN A 91 3.58 2.00 7.31
CA GLN A 91 2.85 1.66 8.53
C GLN A 91 2.09 0.35 8.41
N VAL A 92 1.95 -0.20 7.20
CA VAL A 92 1.17 -1.42 6.97
C VAL A 92 1.86 -2.62 7.60
N ILE A 93 1.22 -3.19 8.62
CA ILE A 93 1.70 -4.35 9.37
C ILE A 93 1.39 -5.61 8.56
N ASN A 94 2.29 -6.59 8.61
CA ASN A 94 2.08 -7.88 7.96
C ASN A 94 0.81 -8.55 8.53
N ALA A 95 0.03 -9.15 7.62
CA ALA A 95 -1.28 -9.76 7.93
C ALA A 95 -2.34 -8.81 8.52
N SER A 96 -2.13 -7.49 8.47
CA SER A 96 -3.17 -6.54 8.86
C SER A 96 -4.39 -6.56 7.92
N VAL A 97 -5.54 -6.16 8.46
CA VAL A 97 -6.80 -6.07 7.74
C VAL A 97 -7.18 -4.61 7.52
N THR A 98 -7.29 -4.21 6.25
CA THR A 98 -7.88 -2.93 5.84
C THR A 98 -9.26 -3.17 5.24
N ARG A 99 -10.26 -2.40 5.68
CA ARG A 99 -11.66 -2.53 5.29
C ARG A 99 -12.13 -1.28 4.56
N PHE A 100 -12.84 -1.50 3.46
CA PHE A 100 -13.53 -0.45 2.72
C PHE A 100 -15.02 -0.78 2.62
N LYS A 101 -15.86 0.24 2.71
CA LYS A 101 -17.21 0.19 2.14
C LYS A 101 -17.11 0.57 0.67
N TYR A 102 -17.98 0.02 -0.18
CA TYR A 102 -17.97 0.34 -1.60
C TYR A 102 -19.38 0.44 -2.16
N ASN A 103 -19.51 1.19 -3.24
CA ASN A 103 -20.71 1.30 -4.07
C ASN A 103 -20.29 1.52 -5.53
N ALA A 104 -21.25 1.78 -6.42
CA ALA A 104 -20.98 2.00 -7.84
C ALA A 104 -20.05 3.21 -8.12
N LYS A 105 -19.88 4.15 -7.18
CA LYS A 105 -19.03 5.33 -7.31
C LYS A 105 -17.59 5.10 -6.83
N GLY A 106 -17.31 4.00 -6.13
CA GLY A 106 -15.97 3.69 -5.62
C GLY A 106 -15.96 3.17 -4.19
N ILE A 107 -14.86 3.43 -3.49
CA ILE A 107 -14.57 2.93 -2.14
C ILE A 107 -14.47 4.06 -1.11
N MET A 108 -14.80 3.74 0.13
CA MET A 108 -14.69 4.61 1.30
C MET A 108 -13.98 3.84 2.42
N LEU A 109 -12.95 4.41 3.02
CA LEU A 109 -12.21 3.75 4.09
C LEU A 109 -13.12 3.53 5.31
N TYR A 110 -13.12 2.31 5.84
CA TYR A 110 -13.89 1.93 7.03
C TYR A 110 -13.00 1.54 8.21
N GLY A 111 -11.83 0.98 7.94
CA GLY A 111 -10.81 0.70 8.94
C GLY A 111 -9.50 0.39 8.27
N PHE A 112 -8.39 0.75 8.91
CA PHE A 112 -7.05 0.62 8.33
C PHE A 112 -6.14 -0.14 9.28
N ASN A 113 -5.33 -1.05 8.72
CA ASN A 113 -4.20 -1.67 9.41
C ASN A 113 -4.57 -2.40 10.73
N ASP A 114 -5.74 -3.03 10.77
CA ASP A 114 -6.26 -3.69 11.97
C ASP A 114 -5.58 -5.06 12.17
N ILE A 115 -5.00 -5.26 13.35
CA ILE A 115 -4.31 -6.50 13.76
C ILE A 115 -4.94 -7.14 14.98
N ALA A 116 -6.17 -6.77 15.36
CA ALA A 116 -6.83 -7.29 16.56
C ALA A 116 -6.99 -8.82 16.56
N HIS A 117 -6.93 -9.46 15.39
CA HIS A 117 -6.94 -10.92 15.27
C HIS A 117 -5.60 -11.56 15.63
N ILE A 118 -4.47 -10.86 15.45
CA ILE A 118 -3.13 -11.29 15.83
C ILE A 118 -2.87 -10.99 17.30
N GLU A 119 -3.29 -9.80 17.77
CA GLU A 119 -3.09 -9.39 19.17
C GLU A 119 -3.74 -10.34 20.18
N LYS A 120 -4.81 -11.04 19.77
CA LYS A 120 -5.47 -12.07 20.58
C LYS A 120 -4.59 -13.26 20.92
N GLU A 121 -3.57 -13.55 20.11
CA GLU A 121 -2.59 -14.61 20.37
C GLU A 121 -1.64 -14.25 21.52
N ASN A 122 -1.64 -12.98 21.97
CA ASN A 122 -0.79 -12.45 23.05
C ASN A 122 0.72 -12.72 22.86
N ASP A 123 1.14 -12.91 21.61
CA ASP A 123 2.54 -13.08 21.21
C ASP A 123 2.96 -11.92 20.30
N ARG A 124 3.77 -11.02 20.87
CA ARG A 124 4.29 -9.84 20.14
C ARG A 124 5.24 -10.21 19.01
N SER A 125 5.83 -11.41 19.02
CA SER A 125 6.75 -11.85 17.95
C SER A 125 6.04 -12.05 16.61
N LEU A 126 4.72 -12.23 16.62
CA LEU A 126 3.89 -12.37 15.43
C LEU A 126 3.67 -11.02 14.70
N ILE A 127 3.84 -9.90 15.40
CA ILE A 127 3.67 -8.56 14.84
C ILE A 127 4.97 -8.17 14.14
N THR A 128 4.95 -8.23 12.81
CA THR A 128 6.11 -7.91 11.97
C THR A 128 5.77 -6.83 10.96
N TYR A 129 6.78 -6.05 10.61
CA TYR A 129 6.71 -4.97 9.63
C TYR A 129 7.51 -5.36 8.39
N ARG A 130 7.24 -4.70 7.26
CA ARG A 130 8.05 -4.84 6.06
C ARG A 130 9.11 -3.74 5.96
#